data_AF-A0AAE3GGC5-F1
#
_entry.id   AF-A0AAE3GGC5-F1
#
_cell.length_a   1.000
_cell.length_b   1.000
_cell.length_c   1.000
_cell.angle_alpha   90.00
_cell.angle_beta   90.00
_cell.angle_gamma   90.00
#
_symmetry.space_group_name_H-M   'P 1'
#
loop_
_entity.id
_entity.type
_entity.pdbx_description
1 polymer ?
#
loop_
_entity_poly.entity_id
_entity_poly.type
_entity_poly.pdbx_seq_one_letter_code
_entity_poly.pdbx_strand_id
1 'polypeptide(L)'
;MGCEPGVTPDLVAVAQSYVAAHPRLSTTEITALPRFRLTFDERFCLEHADLFDRAPALAWDDETADRYELFKQENLAQYRAIRAAGLEVRPWSDEGQPYRDSRDLARRVRESGVLHVFLTAAGHGPGRPTGFHPLRTPSGVVEHGVELTHNDVFRVVHDVFGHVMHGHSFGPRGEFRAVRTHLAMYPARVHPVLLTEQVGQICWFFYGPHLRVAGRVPARGEPGYTPPEQRPYPEQKVFPLPAHHVARFLGLFKEEHR
;
A
#
# COMPACT_ATOMS: atom_id res chain seq x y z
N MET A 1 24.86 12.84 26.27
CA MET A 1 23.79 11.83 26.43
C MET A 1 23.68 11.10 25.11
N GLY A 2 24.23 9.89 25.02
CA GLY A 2 24.07 9.05 23.83
C GLY A 2 22.71 8.37 23.92
N CYS A 3 21.86 8.55 22.91
CA CYS A 3 20.71 7.67 22.71
C CYS A 3 21.25 6.27 22.42
N GLU A 4 20.85 5.28 23.22
CA GLU A 4 21.00 3.89 22.80
C GLU A 4 20.28 3.71 21.46
N PRO A 5 20.83 2.94 20.50
CA PRO A 5 20.13 2.63 19.27
C PRO A 5 18.80 1.97 19.64
N GLY A 6 17.70 2.66 19.32
CA GLY A 6 16.35 2.21 19.66
C GLY A 6 16.10 0.85 19.02
N VAL A 7 15.87 -0.16 19.84
CA VAL A 7 15.42 -1.47 19.37
C VAL A 7 14.11 -1.25 18.62
N THR A 8 14.11 -1.49 17.30
CA THR A 8 12.87 -1.41 16.52
C THR A 8 11.85 -2.38 17.11
N PRO A 9 10.60 -1.95 17.34
CA PRO A 9 9.59 -2.80 17.95
C PRO A 9 9.31 -4.03 17.10
N ASP A 10 8.86 -5.09 17.76
CA ASP A 10 8.31 -6.25 17.09
C ASP A 10 7.01 -5.86 16.37
N LEU A 11 7.12 -5.52 15.08
CA LEU A 11 6.01 -5.07 14.26
C LEU A 11 4.91 -6.15 14.12
N VAL A 12 5.27 -7.43 14.20
CA VAL A 12 4.28 -8.53 14.17
C VAL A 12 3.45 -8.49 15.45
N ALA A 13 4.09 -8.32 16.61
CA ALA A 13 3.39 -8.16 17.88
C ALA A 13 2.49 -6.91 17.86
N VAL A 14 2.97 -5.78 17.35
CA VAL A 14 2.18 -4.54 17.24
C VAL A 14 0.94 -4.75 16.38
N ALA A 15 1.09 -5.32 15.18
CA ALA A 15 -0.03 -5.60 14.29
C ALA A 15 -1.00 -6.65 14.89
N GLN A 16 -0.49 -7.67 15.58
CA GLN A 16 -1.32 -8.68 16.23
C GLN A 16 -2.14 -8.09 17.37
N SER A 17 -1.52 -7.28 18.24
CA SER A 17 -2.23 -6.57 19.31
C SER A 17 -3.27 -5.60 18.75
N TYR A 18 -2.94 -4.93 17.64
CA TYR A 18 -3.88 -4.08 16.94
C TYR A 18 -5.11 -4.86 16.47
N VAL A 19 -4.94 -5.96 15.72
CA VAL A 19 -6.08 -6.77 15.24
C VAL A 19 -6.91 -7.34 16.40
N ALA A 20 -6.26 -7.87 17.43
CA ALA A 20 -6.95 -8.44 18.60
C ALA A 20 -7.79 -7.41 19.36
N ALA A 21 -7.39 -6.14 19.38
CA ALA A 21 -8.13 -5.05 20.02
C ALA A 21 -9.32 -4.55 19.19
N HIS A 22 -9.48 -5.00 17.94
CA HIS A 22 -10.52 -4.53 17.02
C HIS A 22 -11.37 -5.69 16.48
N PRO A 23 -12.41 -6.14 17.21
CA PRO A 23 -13.25 -7.29 16.84
C PRO A 23 -13.96 -7.19 15.48
N ARG A 24 -14.02 -5.98 14.88
CA ARG A 24 -14.58 -5.73 13.55
C ARG A 24 -13.66 -6.15 12.39
N LEU A 25 -12.41 -6.49 12.70
CA LEU A 25 -11.39 -6.87 11.71
C LEU A 25 -11.39 -8.38 11.45
N SER A 26 -10.50 -8.84 10.57
CA SER A 26 -10.37 -10.26 10.26
C SER A 26 -9.98 -11.06 11.50
N THR A 27 -10.48 -12.29 11.61
CA THR A 27 -10.00 -13.29 12.57
C THR A 27 -8.70 -13.96 12.15
N THR A 28 -8.10 -13.56 11.02
CA THR A 28 -6.79 -14.07 10.60
C THR A 28 -5.71 -13.53 11.54
N GLU A 29 -5.02 -14.42 12.23
CA GLU A 29 -3.83 -14.09 13.01
C GLU A 29 -2.72 -13.53 12.11
N ILE A 30 -2.11 -12.41 12.50
CA ILE A 30 -0.99 -11.79 11.75
C ILE A 30 0.18 -12.78 11.64
N THR A 31 0.43 -13.54 12.70
CA THR A 31 1.48 -14.58 12.72
C THR A 31 1.24 -15.74 11.74
N ALA A 32 0.00 -15.93 11.27
CA ALA A 32 -0.34 -16.95 10.29
C ALA A 32 -0.17 -16.48 8.83
N LEU A 33 -0.10 -15.17 8.57
CA LEU A 33 -0.01 -14.61 7.22
C LEU A 33 1.14 -15.20 6.36
N PRO A 34 2.35 -15.46 6.90
CA PRO A 34 3.42 -16.09 6.13
C PRO A 34 3.08 -17.49 5.59
N ARG A 35 2.09 -18.19 6.17
CA ARG A 35 1.64 -19.53 5.75
C ARG A 35 0.71 -19.49 4.53
N PHE A 36 0.22 -18.31 4.13
CA PHE A 36 -0.59 -18.18 2.94
C PHE A 36 0.28 -18.20 1.69
N ARG A 37 0.05 -19.21 0.86
CA ARG A 37 0.67 -19.32 -0.46
C ARG A 37 -0.04 -18.39 -1.44
N LEU A 38 0.72 -17.46 -2.00
CA LEU A 38 0.29 -16.67 -3.14
C LEU A 38 0.37 -17.49 -4.43
N THR A 39 -0.78 -17.81 -5.01
CA THR A 39 -0.90 -18.30 -6.39
C THR A 39 -0.98 -17.08 -7.30
N PHE A 40 0.19 -16.56 -7.71
CA PHE A 40 0.27 -15.36 -8.54
C PHE A 40 -0.30 -15.62 -9.94
N ASP A 41 -1.26 -14.79 -10.35
CA ASP A 41 -1.94 -14.88 -11.65
C ASP A 41 -1.64 -13.61 -12.46
N GLU A 42 -0.80 -13.74 -13.49
CA GLU A 42 -0.48 -12.63 -14.39
C GLU A 42 -1.71 -12.16 -15.19
N ARG A 43 -2.61 -13.08 -15.52
CA ARG A 43 -3.85 -12.74 -16.23
C ARG A 43 -4.76 -11.87 -15.37
N PHE A 44 -4.85 -12.17 -14.07
CA PHE A 44 -5.50 -11.28 -13.12
C PHE A 44 -4.89 -9.87 -13.18
N CYS A 45 -3.57 -9.75 -13.19
CA CYS A 45 -2.90 -8.44 -13.22
C CYS A 45 -3.21 -7.66 -14.50
N LEU A 46 -3.18 -8.32 -15.67
CA LEU A 46 -3.54 -7.70 -16.95
C LEU A 46 -5.00 -7.21 -16.98
N GLU A 47 -5.94 -8.07 -16.59
CA GLU A 47 -7.37 -7.73 -16.58
C GLU A 47 -7.68 -6.63 -15.56
N HIS A 48 -7.02 -6.64 -14.41
CA HIS A 48 -7.17 -5.62 -13.39
C HIS A 48 -6.57 -4.27 -13.80
N ALA A 49 -5.43 -4.30 -14.48
CA ALA A 49 -4.83 -3.10 -15.05
C ALA A 49 -5.75 -2.47 -16.11
N ASP A 50 -6.41 -3.27 -16.95
CA ASP A 50 -7.38 -2.78 -17.95
C ASP A 50 -8.64 -2.21 -17.30
N LEU A 51 -9.09 -2.82 -16.21
CA LEU A 51 -10.18 -2.27 -15.40
C LEU A 51 -9.79 -0.91 -14.83
N PHE A 52 -8.62 -0.81 -14.18
CA PHE A 52 -8.15 0.43 -13.58
C PHE A 52 -7.94 1.53 -14.63
N ASP A 53 -7.37 1.20 -15.78
CA ASP A 53 -7.14 2.12 -16.90
C ASP A 53 -8.45 2.76 -17.39
N ARG A 54 -9.49 1.94 -17.61
CA ARG A 54 -10.81 2.39 -18.09
C ARG A 54 -11.71 2.98 -17.01
N ALA A 55 -11.42 2.73 -15.74
CA ALA A 55 -12.24 3.23 -14.64
C ALA A 55 -12.26 4.77 -14.61
N PRO A 56 -13.38 5.39 -14.18
CA PRO A 56 -13.44 6.84 -14.04
C PRO A 56 -12.43 7.31 -12.98
N ALA A 57 -11.96 8.55 -13.11
CA ALA A 57 -11.14 9.17 -12.07
C ALA A 57 -11.88 9.29 -10.73
N LEU A 58 -13.20 9.49 -10.78
CA LEU A 58 -14.07 9.63 -9.62
C LEU A 58 -15.43 8.97 -9.87
N ALA A 59 -15.74 7.95 -9.09
CA ALA A 59 -17.07 7.39 -8.88
C ALA A 59 -17.41 7.59 -7.39
N TRP A 60 -18.23 8.58 -7.09
CA TRP A 60 -18.50 9.03 -5.73
C TRP A 60 -19.99 8.98 -5.42
N ASP A 61 -20.33 8.21 -4.40
CA ASP A 61 -21.65 8.11 -3.77
C ASP A 61 -21.48 8.01 -2.25
N ASP A 62 -22.59 8.04 -1.51
CA ASP A 62 -22.57 7.98 -0.04
C ASP A 62 -21.86 6.72 0.47
N GLU A 63 -22.05 5.58 -0.21
CA GLU A 63 -21.43 4.33 0.19
C GLU A 63 -19.90 4.35 -0.02
N THR A 64 -19.42 4.92 -1.11
CA THR A 64 -18.00 5.14 -1.38
C THR A 64 -17.40 6.15 -0.41
N ALA A 65 -18.13 7.23 -0.10
CA ALA A 65 -17.73 8.21 0.89
C ALA A 65 -17.51 7.56 2.26
N ASP A 66 -18.47 6.76 2.74
CA ASP A 66 -18.33 6.09 4.02
C ASP A 66 -17.17 5.07 4.03
N ARG A 67 -16.93 4.38 2.91
CA ARG A 67 -15.79 3.44 2.79
C ARG A 67 -14.47 4.18 2.97
N TYR A 68 -14.31 5.32 2.31
CA TYR A 68 -13.11 6.13 2.44
C TYR A 68 -12.99 6.77 3.83
N GLU A 69 -14.09 7.13 4.48
CA GLU A 69 -14.06 7.65 5.85
C GLU A 69 -13.60 6.56 6.84
N LEU A 70 -14.15 5.35 6.73
CA LEU A 70 -13.65 4.21 7.52
C LEU A 70 -12.19 3.90 7.22
N PHE A 71 -11.77 4.00 5.95
CA PHE A 71 -10.37 3.82 5.55
C PHE A 71 -9.46 4.85 6.25
N LYS A 72 -9.83 6.13 6.23
CA LYS A 72 -9.09 7.20 6.91
C LYS A 72 -8.96 6.96 8.41
N GLN A 73 -10.05 6.58 9.07
CA GLN A 73 -10.07 6.29 10.50
C GLN A 73 -9.15 5.12 10.86
N GLU A 74 -9.20 4.07 10.04
CA GLU A 74 -8.36 2.88 10.18
C GLU A 74 -6.87 3.20 9.96
N ASN A 75 -6.54 4.01 8.94
CA ASN A 75 -5.17 4.51 8.71
C ASN A 75 -4.63 5.25 9.93
N LEU A 76 -5.43 6.17 10.49
CA LEU A 76 -5.04 6.96 11.66
C LEU A 76 -4.87 6.09 12.91
N ALA A 77 -5.70 5.07 13.10
CA ALA A 77 -5.60 4.15 14.22
C ALA A 77 -4.33 3.27 14.12
N GLN A 78 -4.04 2.73 12.94
CA GLN A 78 -2.81 1.97 12.69
C GLN A 78 -1.56 2.86 12.82
N TYR A 79 -1.61 4.10 12.33
CA TYR A 79 -0.53 5.08 12.51
C TYR A 79 -0.23 5.34 14.00
N ARG A 80 -1.27 5.53 14.81
CA ARG A 80 -1.09 5.69 16.28
C ARG A 80 -0.46 4.47 16.91
N ALA A 81 -0.82 3.25 16.48
CA ALA A 81 -0.19 2.03 16.97
C ALA A 81 1.31 1.97 16.61
N ILE A 82 1.67 2.38 15.39
CA ILE A 82 3.06 2.48 14.94
C ILE A 82 3.86 3.47 15.81
N ARG A 83 3.32 4.68 16.03
CA ARG A 83 3.98 5.70 16.87
C ARG A 83 4.09 5.27 18.32
N ALA A 84 3.04 4.65 18.88
CA ALA A 84 3.04 4.14 20.25
C ALA A 84 4.05 3.01 20.46
N ALA A 85 4.35 2.24 19.41
CA ALA A 85 5.41 1.23 19.43
C ALA A 85 6.84 1.82 19.36
N GLY A 86 6.98 3.13 19.16
CA GLY A 86 8.26 3.83 19.19
C GLY A 86 8.89 4.11 17.81
N LEU A 87 8.21 3.82 16.69
CA LEU A 87 8.70 4.26 15.38
C LEU A 87 8.56 5.77 15.24
N GLU A 88 9.62 6.43 14.79
CA GLU A 88 9.58 7.81 14.33
C GLU A 88 9.15 7.88 12.86
N VAL A 89 8.34 8.86 12.50
CA VAL A 89 7.96 9.15 11.12
C VAL A 89 8.52 10.52 10.76
N ARG A 90 9.27 10.57 9.66
CA ARG A 90 9.86 11.82 9.13
C ARG A 90 9.39 12.06 7.71
N PRO A 91 8.82 13.24 7.40
CA PRO A 91 8.60 13.63 6.02
C PRO A 91 9.93 13.64 5.24
N TRP A 92 9.97 12.96 4.10
CA TRP A 92 11.12 13.04 3.19
C TRP A 92 11.08 14.37 2.43
N SER A 93 12.17 15.12 2.51
CA SER A 93 12.29 16.47 1.91
C SER A 93 13.44 16.60 0.92
N ASP A 94 14.30 15.59 0.79
CA ASP A 94 15.41 15.60 -0.17
C ASP A 94 14.94 15.18 -1.58
N GLU A 95 15.80 15.37 -2.57
CA GLU A 95 15.55 14.95 -3.94
C GLU A 95 15.46 13.42 -4.08
N GLY A 96 14.59 12.96 -4.98
CA GLY A 96 14.43 11.54 -5.29
C GLY A 96 13.66 10.75 -4.22
N GLN A 97 13.86 9.43 -4.21
CA GLN A 97 13.17 8.50 -3.31
C GLN A 97 13.98 8.29 -2.01
N PRO A 98 13.34 8.16 -0.83
CA PRO A 98 14.03 7.94 0.45
C PRO A 98 14.75 6.58 0.51
N TYR A 99 14.33 5.61 -0.29
CA TYR A 99 14.87 4.25 -0.29
C TYR A 99 15.13 3.77 -1.71
N ARG A 100 16.21 3.01 -1.87
CA ARG A 100 16.54 2.39 -3.16
C ARG A 100 15.56 1.27 -3.53
N ASP A 101 15.19 0.46 -2.55
CA ASP A 101 14.33 -0.72 -2.70
C ASP A 101 13.73 -1.11 -1.33
N SER A 102 12.84 -2.10 -1.33
CA SER A 102 12.17 -2.56 -0.12
C SER A 102 13.12 -3.16 0.93
N ARG A 103 14.28 -3.69 0.52
CA ARG A 103 15.28 -4.23 1.45
C ARG A 103 16.01 -3.09 2.14
N ASP A 104 16.32 -2.02 1.40
CA ASP A 104 16.88 -0.79 1.95
C ASP A 104 15.91 -0.12 2.93
N LEU A 105 14.62 0.01 2.57
CA LEU A 105 13.55 0.44 3.47
C LEU A 105 13.54 -0.39 4.76
N ALA A 106 13.38 -1.72 4.64
CA ALA A 106 13.21 -2.58 5.79
C ALA A 106 14.46 -2.64 6.68
N ARG A 107 15.66 -2.55 6.09
CA ARG A 107 16.91 -2.46 6.86
C ARG A 107 17.00 -1.13 7.61
N ARG A 108 16.87 0.00 6.92
CA ARG A 108 17.04 1.33 7.54
C ARG A 108 16.04 1.60 8.65
N VAL A 109 14.77 1.23 8.44
CA VAL A 109 13.74 1.38 9.47
C VAL A 109 14.06 0.51 10.69
N ARG A 110 14.50 -0.74 10.48
CA ARG A 110 14.86 -1.64 11.60
C ARG A 110 16.12 -1.23 12.36
N GLU A 111 17.08 -0.60 11.68
CA GLU A 111 18.33 -0.15 12.30
C GLU A 111 18.18 1.19 13.02
N SER A 112 17.34 2.09 12.51
CA SER A 112 17.22 3.46 13.03
C SER A 112 15.95 3.71 13.86
N GLY A 113 14.91 2.89 13.71
CA GLY A 113 13.58 3.18 14.25
C GLY A 113 12.87 4.34 13.54
N VAL A 114 13.41 4.85 12.43
CA VAL A 114 12.88 6.01 11.69
C VAL A 114 12.38 5.58 10.31
N LEU A 115 11.12 5.87 10.01
CA LEU A 115 10.56 5.80 8.67
C LEU A 115 10.53 7.20 8.04
N HIS A 116 11.28 7.39 6.96
CA HIS A 116 11.11 8.51 6.05
C HIS A 116 9.95 8.23 5.07
N VAL A 117 8.89 9.04 5.12
CA VAL A 117 7.72 8.91 4.24
C VAL A 117 7.86 9.81 3.02
N PHE A 118 7.68 9.25 1.83
CA PHE A 118 7.63 10.02 0.59
C PHE A 118 6.27 10.71 0.45
N LEU A 119 6.27 12.04 0.49
CA LEU A 119 5.04 12.84 0.56
C LEU A 119 4.25 12.81 -0.74
N THR A 120 2.93 12.80 -0.60
CA THR A 120 1.94 12.86 -1.68
C THR A 120 2.13 14.10 -2.55
N ALA A 121 2.52 15.23 -1.94
CA ALA A 121 2.84 16.45 -2.68
C ALA A 121 3.99 16.27 -3.71
N ALA A 122 4.93 15.36 -3.45
CA ALA A 122 6.03 15.02 -4.35
C ALA A 122 5.76 13.73 -5.17
N GLY A 123 4.73 12.97 -4.82
CA GLY A 123 4.53 11.58 -5.25
C GLY A 123 3.69 11.34 -6.51
N HIS A 124 3.30 12.37 -7.25
CA HIS A 124 2.39 12.25 -8.40
C HIS A 124 3.08 12.30 -9.79
N GLY A 125 4.39 12.11 -9.86
CA GLY A 125 5.14 12.29 -11.12
C GLY A 125 5.10 13.75 -11.61
N PRO A 126 5.51 14.04 -12.86
CA PRO A 126 5.63 15.41 -13.36
C PRO A 126 4.30 16.16 -13.62
N GLY A 127 3.16 15.65 -13.12
CA GLY A 127 1.85 16.28 -13.25
C GLY A 127 1.30 16.75 -11.91
N ARG A 128 0.59 17.90 -11.89
CA ARG A 128 -0.25 18.25 -10.74
C ARG A 128 -1.40 17.24 -10.65
N PRO A 129 -1.66 16.63 -9.48
CA PRO A 129 -2.80 15.74 -9.34
C PRO A 129 -4.09 16.53 -9.55
N THR A 130 -4.90 16.13 -10.52
CA THR A 130 -6.15 16.78 -10.88
C THR A 130 -7.33 16.22 -10.08
N GLY A 131 -8.37 17.02 -9.87
CA GLY A 131 -9.62 16.57 -9.25
C GLY A 131 -9.56 16.33 -7.73
N PHE A 132 -10.71 15.92 -7.18
CA PHE A 132 -10.88 15.57 -5.78
C PHE A 132 -10.39 14.14 -5.51
N HIS A 133 -9.73 13.93 -4.37
CA HIS A 133 -9.45 12.60 -3.84
C HIS A 133 -9.53 12.63 -2.31
N PRO A 134 -10.30 11.73 -1.68
CA PRO A 134 -10.52 11.76 -0.24
C PRO A 134 -9.22 11.57 0.55
N LEU A 135 -8.27 10.75 0.07
CA LEU A 135 -6.99 10.56 0.78
C LEU A 135 -6.03 11.75 0.64
N ARG A 136 -6.26 12.68 -0.30
CA ARG A 136 -5.43 13.89 -0.44
C ARG A 136 -5.81 14.99 0.55
N THR A 137 -6.87 14.81 1.34
CA THR A 137 -7.24 15.79 2.38
C THR A 137 -6.27 15.73 3.56
N PRO A 138 -6.09 16.84 4.30
CA PRO A 138 -5.30 16.85 5.54
C PRO A 138 -5.81 15.80 6.52
N SER A 139 -4.88 15.16 7.24
CA SER A 139 -5.19 14.11 8.22
C SER A 139 -5.24 14.62 9.67
N GLY A 140 -4.76 15.84 9.91
CA GLY A 140 -4.51 16.39 11.25
C GLY A 140 -3.25 15.85 11.93
N VAL A 141 -2.50 14.93 11.32
CA VAL A 141 -1.19 14.47 11.81
C VAL A 141 -0.11 15.44 11.34
N VAL A 142 0.66 15.99 12.27
CA VAL A 142 1.79 16.88 11.98
C VAL A 142 3.09 16.22 12.44
N GLU A 143 4.03 16.05 11.52
CA GLU A 143 5.37 15.56 11.82
C GLU A 143 6.39 16.57 11.30
N HIS A 144 7.32 17.00 12.16
CA HIS A 144 8.38 17.95 11.81
C HIS A 144 7.87 19.23 11.11
N GLY A 145 6.71 19.74 11.55
CA GLY A 145 6.08 20.95 10.99
C GLY A 145 5.34 20.76 9.67
N VAL A 146 5.28 19.53 9.14
CA VAL A 146 4.52 19.19 7.93
C VAL A 146 3.23 18.48 8.32
N GLU A 147 2.08 19.01 7.88
CA GLU A 147 0.80 18.31 8.02
C GLU A 147 0.68 17.23 6.94
N LEU A 148 0.56 15.98 7.39
CA LEU A 148 0.40 14.82 6.52
C LEU A 148 -1.01 14.74 5.96
N THR A 149 -1.14 14.36 4.69
CA THR A 149 -2.44 13.95 4.13
C THR A 149 -2.80 12.55 4.62
N HIS A 150 -4.07 12.15 4.48
CA HIS A 150 -4.44 10.75 4.76
C HIS A 150 -3.71 9.74 3.87
N ASN A 151 -3.30 10.14 2.67
CA ASN A 151 -2.49 9.32 1.77
C ASN A 151 -1.06 9.14 2.29
N ASP A 152 -0.47 10.17 2.90
CA ASP A 152 0.85 10.06 3.56
C ASP A 152 0.77 9.14 4.77
N VAL A 153 -0.27 9.29 5.59
CA VAL A 153 -0.54 8.37 6.71
C VAL A 153 -0.71 6.93 6.20
N PHE A 154 -1.45 6.74 5.10
CA PHE A 154 -1.61 5.43 4.48
C PHE A 154 -0.28 4.86 3.98
N ARG A 155 0.59 5.67 3.36
CA ARG A 155 1.94 5.25 2.95
C ARG A 155 2.78 4.79 4.13
N VAL A 156 2.73 5.50 5.26
CA VAL A 156 3.42 5.07 6.49
C VAL A 156 2.94 3.69 6.94
N VAL A 157 1.63 3.52 7.04
CA VAL A 157 1.00 2.25 7.43
C VAL A 157 1.36 1.12 6.45
N HIS A 158 1.33 1.43 5.16
CA HIS A 158 1.68 0.51 4.09
C HIS A 158 3.16 0.10 4.13
N ASP A 159 4.09 1.04 4.27
CA ASP A 159 5.51 0.73 4.34
C ASP A 159 5.83 -0.11 5.58
N VAL A 160 5.29 0.25 6.75
CA VAL A 160 5.58 -0.46 8.01
C VAL A 160 4.98 -1.86 8.02
N PHE A 161 3.66 -2.00 7.86
CA PHE A 161 3.02 -3.32 7.97
C PHE A 161 3.07 -4.11 6.66
N GLY A 162 3.08 -3.45 5.51
CA GLY A 162 3.19 -4.09 4.21
C GLY A 162 4.60 -4.58 3.90
N HIS A 163 5.62 -3.74 4.09
CA HIS A 163 6.99 -4.03 3.67
C HIS A 163 7.95 -4.34 4.82
N VAL A 164 8.03 -3.49 5.85
CA VAL A 164 9.03 -3.63 6.92
C VAL A 164 8.72 -4.84 7.82
N MET A 165 7.46 -5.10 8.14
CA MET A 165 7.10 -6.18 9.09
C MET A 165 7.59 -7.57 8.63
N HIS A 166 7.35 -7.94 7.37
CA HIS A 166 7.68 -9.26 6.84
C HIS A 166 8.72 -9.25 5.71
N GLY A 167 9.24 -8.08 5.32
CA GLY A 167 10.23 -7.94 4.25
C GLY A 167 9.69 -8.15 2.84
N HIS A 168 8.40 -7.83 2.61
CA HIS A 168 7.81 -7.94 1.27
C HIS A 168 8.42 -6.93 0.30
N SER A 169 8.60 -7.32 -0.96
CA SER A 169 9.20 -6.44 -1.97
C SER A 169 8.23 -5.44 -2.60
N PHE A 170 8.76 -4.37 -3.22
CA PHE A 170 7.99 -3.42 -4.04
C PHE A 170 7.57 -3.99 -5.42
N GLY A 171 7.88 -5.26 -5.68
CA GLY A 171 7.46 -5.93 -6.90
C GLY A 171 6.04 -6.51 -6.76
N PRO A 172 5.36 -6.87 -7.87
CA PRO A 172 3.95 -7.30 -7.85
C PRO A 172 3.62 -8.37 -6.80
N ARG A 173 4.48 -9.38 -6.65
CA ARG A 173 4.28 -10.47 -5.67
C ARG A 173 4.41 -9.98 -4.23
N GLY A 174 5.32 -9.06 -3.97
CA GLY A 174 5.52 -8.50 -2.63
C GLY A 174 4.37 -7.57 -2.26
N GLU A 175 3.92 -6.74 -3.19
CA GLU A 175 2.76 -5.86 -3.04
C GLU A 175 1.47 -6.63 -2.77
N PHE A 176 1.25 -7.74 -3.49
CA PHE A 176 0.09 -8.60 -3.22
C PHE A 176 0.12 -9.16 -1.80
N ARG A 177 1.30 -9.52 -1.28
CA ARG A 177 1.45 -9.98 0.10
C ARG A 177 1.30 -8.83 1.12
N ALA A 178 1.77 -7.63 0.80
CA ALA A 178 1.51 -6.43 1.59
C ALA A 178 0.00 -6.17 1.69
N VAL A 179 -0.72 -6.21 0.57
CA VAL A 179 -2.19 -6.10 0.53
C VAL A 179 -2.86 -7.21 1.35
N ARG A 180 -2.39 -8.47 1.27
CA ARG A 180 -2.94 -9.57 2.11
C ARG A 180 -2.83 -9.29 3.61
N THR A 181 -1.77 -8.60 4.02
CA THR A 181 -1.60 -8.13 5.40
C THR A 181 -2.65 -7.08 5.74
N HIS A 182 -2.80 -6.07 4.88
CA HIS A 182 -3.83 -5.04 5.06
C HIS A 182 -5.24 -5.62 5.07
N LEU A 183 -5.56 -6.63 4.27
CA LEU A 183 -6.88 -7.28 4.32
C LEU A 183 -7.20 -7.94 5.67
N ALA A 184 -6.19 -8.29 6.48
CA ALA A 184 -6.39 -8.73 7.86
C ALA A 184 -6.57 -7.55 8.84
N MET A 185 -5.98 -6.39 8.53
CA MET A 185 -5.93 -5.21 9.39
C MET A 185 -6.98 -4.14 9.04
N TYR A 186 -7.76 -4.30 7.97
CA TYR A 186 -8.84 -3.39 7.59
C TYR A 186 -10.19 -4.12 7.55
N PRO A 187 -11.29 -3.46 7.94
CA PRO A 187 -12.61 -4.08 7.93
C PRO A 187 -13.04 -4.40 6.49
N ALA A 188 -13.81 -5.49 6.31
CA ALA A 188 -14.20 -5.98 4.99
C ALA A 188 -14.89 -4.92 4.11
N ARG A 189 -15.61 -3.97 4.72
CA ARG A 189 -16.27 -2.86 4.01
C ARG A 189 -15.28 -1.94 3.28
N VAL A 190 -14.03 -1.83 3.75
CA VAL A 190 -12.97 -0.98 3.15
C VAL A 190 -12.23 -1.71 2.01
N HIS A 191 -12.30 -3.03 1.94
CA HIS A 191 -11.54 -3.82 0.95
C HIS A 191 -11.73 -3.35 -0.50
N PRO A 192 -12.94 -2.99 -1.00
CA PRO A 192 -13.10 -2.52 -2.38
C PRO A 192 -12.27 -1.27 -2.71
N VAL A 193 -12.20 -0.28 -1.80
CA VAL A 193 -11.42 0.95 -2.04
C VAL A 193 -9.94 0.75 -1.72
N LEU A 194 -9.60 -0.08 -0.72
CA LEU A 194 -8.22 -0.47 -0.43
C LEU A 194 -7.55 -1.15 -1.63
N LEU A 195 -8.28 -2.04 -2.31
CA LEU A 195 -7.77 -2.73 -3.49
C LEU A 195 -7.67 -1.78 -4.70
N THR A 196 -8.53 -0.77 -4.82
CA THR A 196 -8.34 0.30 -5.82
C THR A 196 -7.04 1.07 -5.56
N GLU A 197 -6.79 1.49 -4.31
CA GLU A 197 -5.59 2.26 -3.97
C GLU A 197 -4.28 1.47 -4.10
N GLN A 198 -4.29 0.15 -3.90
CA GLN A 198 -3.08 -0.67 -3.97
C GLN A 198 -3.02 -1.55 -5.23
N VAL A 199 -3.99 -2.46 -5.39
CA VAL A 199 -3.96 -3.48 -6.45
C VAL A 199 -4.24 -2.86 -7.82
N GLY A 200 -5.14 -1.88 -7.91
CA GLY A 200 -5.39 -1.12 -9.13
C GLY A 200 -4.13 -0.45 -9.65
N GLN A 201 -3.51 0.36 -8.81
CA GLN A 201 -2.29 1.10 -9.13
C GLN A 201 -1.11 0.17 -9.47
N ILE A 202 -0.88 -0.89 -8.68
CA ILE A 202 0.26 -1.79 -8.91
C ILE A 202 0.09 -2.63 -10.18
N CYS A 203 -1.12 -3.12 -10.45
CA CYS A 203 -1.42 -3.83 -11.68
C CYS A 203 -1.25 -2.91 -12.88
N TRP A 204 -1.73 -1.66 -12.80
CA TRP A 204 -1.53 -0.68 -13.88
C TRP A 204 -0.04 -0.38 -14.10
N PHE A 205 0.73 -0.12 -13.03
CA PHE A 205 2.16 0.21 -13.15
C PHE A 205 3.03 -0.93 -13.68
N PHE A 206 2.68 -2.19 -13.41
CA PHE A 206 3.46 -3.35 -13.86
C PHE A 206 2.90 -4.04 -15.11
N TYR A 207 1.60 -3.91 -15.37
CA TYR A 207 0.88 -4.67 -16.39
C TYR A 207 -0.08 -3.80 -17.25
N GLY A 208 -0.04 -2.48 -17.11
CA GLY A 208 -0.94 -1.55 -17.80
C GLY A 208 -0.82 -1.55 -19.32
N PRO A 209 -1.87 -1.13 -20.04
CA PRO A 209 -1.86 -1.04 -21.50
C PRO A 209 -0.66 -0.28 -22.08
N HIS A 210 -0.20 0.76 -21.38
CA HIS A 210 0.95 1.60 -21.77
C HIS A 210 2.29 0.85 -21.87
N LEU A 211 2.40 -0.37 -21.32
CA LEU A 211 3.59 -1.21 -21.39
C LEU A 211 3.50 -2.32 -22.44
N ARG A 212 2.31 -2.55 -23.01
CA ARG A 212 2.06 -3.77 -23.78
C ARG A 212 2.44 -3.61 -25.24
N VAL A 213 3.14 -4.61 -25.76
CA VAL A 213 3.43 -4.77 -27.19
C VAL A 213 2.79 -6.08 -27.63
N ALA A 214 1.91 -6.01 -28.64
CA ALA A 214 1.11 -7.16 -29.10
C ALA A 214 0.35 -7.88 -27.96
N GLY A 215 -0.19 -7.11 -27.01
CA GLY A 215 -1.04 -7.63 -25.92
C GLY A 215 -0.31 -8.18 -24.70
N ARG A 216 1.02 -8.22 -24.67
CA ARG A 216 1.82 -8.65 -23.51
C ARG A 216 2.82 -7.58 -23.08
N VAL A 217 3.26 -7.62 -21.83
CA VAL A 217 4.36 -6.78 -21.35
C VAL A 217 5.69 -7.43 -21.81
N PRO A 218 6.56 -6.74 -22.55
CA PRO A 218 7.87 -7.26 -22.92
C PRO A 218 8.71 -7.58 -21.69
N ALA A 219 9.52 -8.64 -21.75
CA ALA A 219 10.47 -8.96 -20.70
C ALA A 219 11.70 -8.04 -20.78
N ARG A 220 12.47 -7.94 -19.69
CA ARG A 220 13.72 -7.17 -19.68
C ARG A 220 14.66 -7.69 -20.77
N GLY A 221 15.11 -6.78 -21.64
CA GLY A 221 15.99 -7.10 -22.76
C GLY A 221 15.26 -7.33 -24.09
N GLU A 222 13.93 -7.42 -24.08
CA GLU A 222 13.14 -7.48 -25.30
C GLU A 222 12.87 -6.08 -25.88
N PRO A 223 12.76 -5.95 -27.21
CA PRO A 223 12.32 -4.70 -27.84
C PRO A 223 10.97 -4.21 -27.26
N GLY A 224 10.90 -2.93 -26.92
CA GLY A 224 9.71 -2.30 -26.32
C GLY A 224 9.60 -2.44 -24.80
N TYR A 225 10.56 -3.08 -24.12
CA TYR A 225 10.61 -3.08 -22.66
C TYR A 225 10.83 -1.67 -22.10
N THR A 226 9.92 -1.23 -21.22
CA THR A 226 10.06 0.02 -20.47
C THR A 226 10.48 -0.28 -19.02
N PRO A 227 11.68 0.14 -18.58
CA PRO A 227 12.15 -0.09 -17.22
C PRO A 227 11.35 0.76 -16.21
N PRO A 228 11.17 0.31 -14.95
CA PRO A 228 10.30 0.97 -13.96
C PRO A 228 10.56 2.47 -13.77
N GLU A 229 11.82 2.89 -13.85
CA GLU A 229 12.25 4.29 -13.63
C GLU A 229 11.77 5.23 -14.75
N GLN A 230 11.37 4.68 -15.90
CA GLN A 230 10.86 5.42 -17.05
C GLN A 230 9.33 5.32 -17.18
N ARG A 231 8.66 4.58 -16.29
CA ARG A 231 7.21 4.40 -16.36
C ARG A 231 6.49 5.60 -15.74
N PRO A 232 5.36 6.03 -16.32
CA PRO A 232 4.50 6.98 -15.64
C PRO A 232 3.96 6.38 -14.35
N TYR A 233 3.72 7.23 -13.35
CA TYR A 233 2.96 6.82 -12.17
C TYR A 233 1.45 6.76 -12.50
N PRO A 234 0.70 5.81 -11.91
CA PRO A 234 -0.74 5.75 -12.08
C PRO A 234 -1.40 7.01 -11.51
N GLU A 235 -2.40 7.53 -12.22
CA GLU A 235 -3.31 8.51 -11.65
C GLU A 235 -4.06 7.88 -10.47
N GLN A 236 -4.17 8.59 -9.34
CA GLN A 236 -5.01 8.15 -8.23
C GLN A 236 -6.48 8.29 -8.60
N LYS A 237 -7.21 7.17 -8.55
CA LYS A 237 -8.63 7.08 -8.90
C LYS A 237 -9.47 6.67 -7.70
N VAL A 238 -10.67 7.22 -7.63
CA VAL A 238 -11.62 6.99 -6.53
C VAL A 238 -12.79 6.18 -7.06
N PHE A 239 -12.81 4.88 -6.79
CA PHE A 239 -13.95 4.01 -7.08
C PHE A 239 -13.86 2.73 -6.24
N PRO A 240 -14.99 2.14 -5.82
CA PRO A 240 -14.98 0.82 -5.22
C PRO A 240 -14.72 -0.24 -6.29
N LEU A 241 -13.72 -1.09 -6.06
CA LEU A 241 -13.45 -2.21 -6.97
C LEU A 241 -14.65 -3.18 -7.02
N PRO A 242 -15.04 -3.69 -8.21
CA PRO A 242 -16.16 -4.63 -8.32
C PRO A 242 -15.96 -5.89 -7.48
N ALA A 243 -17.04 -6.38 -6.86
CA ALA A 243 -17.01 -7.50 -5.92
C ALA A 243 -16.35 -8.77 -6.49
N HIS A 244 -16.53 -9.06 -7.79
CA HIS A 244 -15.90 -10.22 -8.43
C HIS A 244 -14.37 -10.08 -8.52
N HIS A 245 -13.83 -8.87 -8.71
CA HIS A 245 -12.39 -8.64 -8.66
C HIS A 245 -11.84 -8.72 -7.23
N VAL A 246 -12.60 -8.21 -6.24
CA VAL A 246 -12.26 -8.37 -4.80
C VAL A 246 -12.16 -9.87 -4.46
N ALA A 247 -13.20 -10.64 -4.76
CA ALA A 247 -13.25 -12.08 -4.49
C ALA A 247 -12.11 -12.84 -5.19
N ARG A 248 -11.82 -12.48 -6.44
CA ARG A 248 -10.76 -13.13 -7.21
C ARG A 248 -9.37 -12.83 -6.64
N PHE A 249 -9.13 -11.61 -6.17
CA PHE A 249 -7.88 -11.27 -5.46
C PHE A 249 -7.74 -12.08 -4.17
N LEU A 250 -8.81 -12.17 -3.36
CA LEU A 250 -8.81 -12.97 -2.13
C LEU A 250 -8.49 -14.44 -2.41
N GLY A 251 -9.05 -14.99 -3.50
CA GLY A 251 -8.81 -16.37 -3.93
C GLY A 251 -7.38 -16.68 -4.41
N LEU A 252 -6.52 -15.67 -4.59
CA LEU A 252 -5.10 -15.88 -4.91
C LEU A 252 -4.31 -16.42 -3.71
N PHE A 253 -4.83 -16.28 -2.50
CA PHE A 253 -4.17 -16.70 -1.26
C PHE A 253 -4.83 -17.98 -0.74
N LYS A 254 -4.04 -19.05 -0.64
CA LYS A 254 -4.48 -20.32 -0.05
C LYS A 254 -3.66 -20.59 1.19
N GLU A 255 -4.34 -20.92 2.29
CA GLU A 255 -3.65 -21.38 3.49
C GLU A 255 -3.02 -22.75 3.22
N GLU A 256 -1.74 -22.90 3.50
CA GLU A 256 -1.10 -24.21 3.49
C GLU A 256 -1.42 -24.90 4.81
N HIS A 257 -2.28 -25.92 4.76
CA HIS A 257 -2.41 -26.85 5.88
C HIS A 257 -1.14 -27.69 5.96
N ARG A 258 -0.44 -27.59 7.09
CA ARG A 258 0.66 -28.51 7.44
C ARG A 258 0.11 -29.88 7.77
#